data_AF-A0A525IFK9-F1
#
_entry.id   AF-A0A525IFK9-F1
#
_cell.length_a   1.000
_cell.length_b   1.000
_cell.length_c   1.000
_cell.angle_alpha   90.00
_cell.angle_beta   90.00
_cell.angle_gamma   90.00
#
_symmetry.space_group_name_H-M   'P 1'
#
loop_
_entity.id
_entity.type
_entity.pdbx_description
1 polymer ?
#
loop_
_entity_poly.entity_id
_entity_poly.type
_entity_poly.pdbx_seq_one_letter_code
_entity_poly.pdbx_strand_id
1 'polypeptide(L)' 'MSFMQTKDERLLAFYENVRRQVHLDIQAGGRYRLIGEGVKQYADKLREEMERRRLRFTPIDWN' A
#
# COMPACT_ATOMS: atom_id res chain seq x y z
N MET A 1 11.16 -8.26 5.04
CA MET A 1 11.75 -7.30 4.10
C MET A 1 12.06 -6.02 4.85
N SER A 2 13.28 -5.48 4.73
CA SER A 2 13.64 -4.19 5.33
C SER A 2 13.44 -3.08 4.29
N PHE A 3 12.40 -2.27 4.49
CA PHE A 3 12.10 -1.12 3.62
C PHE A 3 13.10 0.03 3.81
N MET A 4 13.85 0.04 4.90
CA MET A 4 14.84 1.08 5.23
C MET A 4 15.88 1.32 4.14
N GLN A 5 16.23 0.29 3.37
CA GLN A 5 17.23 0.37 2.28
C GLN A 5 16.59 0.59 0.89
N THR A 6 15.26 0.62 0.80
CA THR A 6 14.55 0.80 -0.47
C THR A 6 14.53 2.28 -0.85
N LYS A 7 14.83 2.60 -2.11
CA LYS A 7 14.71 3.96 -2.65
C LYS A 7 13.27 4.46 -2.54
N ASP A 8 13.09 5.75 -2.27
CA ASP A 8 11.77 6.36 -2.09
C ASP A 8 10.84 6.14 -3.29
N GLU A 9 11.37 6.21 -4.52
CA GLU A 9 10.61 5.95 -5.75
C GLU A 9 10.03 4.52 -5.79
N ARG A 10 10.80 3.53 -5.34
CA ARG A 10 10.33 2.14 -5.28
C ARG A 10 9.29 1.97 -4.17
N LEU A 11 9.48 2.64 -3.04
CA LEU A 11 8.52 2.60 -1.92
C LEU A 11 7.15 3.16 -2.36
N LEU A 12 7.17 4.30 -3.04
CA LEU A 12 5.97 4.91 -3.63
C LEU A 12 5.34 4.02 -4.70
N ALA A 13 6.14 3.42 -5.58
CA ALA A 13 5.64 2.52 -6.62
C ALA A 13 4.97 1.26 -6.04
N PHE A 14 5.54 0.68 -4.99
CA PHE A 14 4.93 -0.47 -4.29
C PHE A 14 3.61 -0.08 -3.62
N TYR A 15 3.60 1.03 -2.90
CA TYR A 15 2.40 1.51 -2.24
C TYR A 15 1.28 1.83 -3.23
N GLU A 16 1.61 2.51 -4.34
CA GLU A 16 0.64 2.85 -5.39
C GLU A 16 0.10 1.62 -6.12
N ASN A 17 0.94 0.58 -6.28
CA ASN A 17 0.51 -0.68 -6.83
C ASN A 17 -0.52 -1.37 -5.92
N VAL A 18 -0.25 -1.44 -4.60
CA VAL A 18 -1.20 -1.99 -3.62
C VAL A 18 -2.48 -1.17 -3.59
N ARG A 19 -2.38 0.17 -3.58
CA ARG A 19 -3.54 1.07 -3.60
C ARG A 19 -4.46 0.80 -4.78
N ARG A 20 -3.90 0.67 -6.00
CA ARG A 20 -4.69 0.37 -7.20
C ARG A 20 -5.34 -1.00 -7.13
N GLN A 21 -4.63 -2.01 -6.64
CA GLN A 21 -5.17 -3.36 -6.46
C GLN A 21 -6.36 -3.38 -5.49
N VAL A 22 -6.22 -2.72 -4.34
CA VAL A 22 -7.31 -2.59 -3.34
C VAL A 22 -8.49 -1.83 -3.94
N HIS A 23 -8.25 -0.70 -4.61
CA HIS A 23 -9.31 0.06 -5.25
C HIS A 23 -10.10 -0.77 -6.26
N LEU A 24 -9.41 -1.54 -7.12
CA LEU A 24 -10.05 -2.43 -8.08
C LEU A 24 -10.84 -3.56 -7.40
N ASP A 25 -10.33 -4.12 -6.31
CA ASP A 25 -11.03 -5.17 -5.55
C ASP A 25 -12.32 -4.63 -4.92
N ILE A 26 -12.28 -3.43 -4.31
CA ILE A 26 -13.47 -2.76 -3.76
C ILE A 26 -14.50 -2.49 -4.85
N GLN A 27 -14.08 -1.93 -5.99
CA GLN A 27 -14.95 -1.67 -7.15
C GLN A 27 -15.58 -2.97 -7.71
N ALA A 28 -14.87 -4.10 -7.60
CA ALA A 28 -15.37 -5.41 -8.00
C ALA A 28 -16.20 -6.13 -6.91
N GLY A 29 -16.52 -5.47 -5.80
CA GLY A 29 -17.30 -6.02 -4.69
C GLY A 29 -16.52 -6.99 -3.79
N GLY A 30 -15.20 -6.85 -3.70
CA GLY A 30 -14.31 -7.70 -2.89
C GLY A 30 -14.09 -9.09 -3.46
N ARG A 31 -14.35 -9.28 -4.76
CA ARG A 31 -14.34 -10.58 -5.44
C ARG A 31 -12.95 -11.23 -5.52
N TYR A 32 -11.88 -10.43 -5.53
CA TYR A 32 -10.51 -10.91 -5.66
C TYR A 32 -9.84 -11.15 -4.29
N ARG A 33 -10.51 -10.82 -3.17
CA ARG A 33 -10.01 -11.00 -1.79
C ARG A 33 -8.61 -10.42 -1.58
N LEU A 34 -8.28 -9.35 -2.28
CA LEU A 34 -7.01 -8.66 -2.11
C LEU A 34 -6.97 -7.92 -0.78
N ILE A 35 -8.13 -7.58 -0.20
CA ILE A 35 -8.30 -6.98 1.12
C ILE A 35 -8.13 -8.03 2.25
N GLY A 36 -7.12 -8.88 2.14
CA GLY A 36 -6.71 -9.79 3.20
C GLY A 36 -5.85 -9.07 4.25
N GLU A 37 -5.73 -9.66 5.44
CA GLU A 37 -4.92 -9.12 6.55
C GLU A 37 -3.44 -8.92 6.14
N GLY A 38 -2.88 -9.82 5.33
CA GLY A 38 -1.50 -9.70 4.85
C GLY A 38 -1.25 -8.47 3.97
N VAL A 39 -2.22 -8.08 3.14
CA VAL A 39 -2.11 -6.88 2.29
C VAL A 39 -2.24 -5.62 3.12
N LYS A 40 -3.12 -5.60 4.13
CA LYS A 40 -3.22 -4.50 5.10
C LYS A 40 -1.90 -4.31 5.85
N GLN A 41 -1.35 -5.39 6.42
CA GLN A 41 -0.06 -5.34 7.13
C GLN A 41 1.10 -4.90 6.22
N TYR A 42 1.10 -5.32 4.95
CA TYR A 42 2.10 -4.90 3.99
C TYR A 42 1.98 -3.40 3.65
N ALA A 43 0.76 -2.93 3.38
CA ALA A 43 0.47 -1.53 3.14
C ALA A 43 0.81 -0.63 4.34
N ASP A 44 0.55 -1.08 5.56
CA ASP A 44 0.89 -0.35 6.77
C ASP A 44 2.41 -0.19 6.93
N LYS A 45 3.20 -1.25 6.71
CA LYS A 45 4.67 -1.14 6.76
C LYS A 45 5.22 -0.18 5.71
N LEU A 46 4.62 -0.14 4.51
CA LEU A 46 4.98 0.84 3.49
C LEU A 46 4.62 2.26 3.93
N ARG A 47 3.41 2.44 4.48
CA ARG A 47 2.90 3.72 4.99
C ARG A 47 3.80 4.28 6.10
N GLU A 48 4.13 3.47 7.11
CA GLU A 48 5.01 3.84 8.21
C GLU A 48 6.36 4.36 7.71
N GLU A 49 6.96 3.70 6.72
CA GLU A 49 8.24 4.11 6.16
C GLU A 49 8.15 5.37 5.29
N MET A 50 7.06 5.55 4.55
CA MET A 50 6.82 6.78 3.80
C MET A 50 6.56 7.97 4.74
N GLU A 51 5.80 7.77 5.82
CA GLU A 51 5.56 8.78 6.86
C GLU A 51 6.85 9.16 7.57
N ARG A 52 7.68 8.17 7.95
CA ARG A 52 9.00 8.38 8.57
C ARG A 52 9.90 9.26 7.70
N ARG A 53 9.81 9.11 6.38
CA ARG A 53 10.58 9.88 5.39
C ARG A 53 9.86 11.14 4.89
N ARG A 54 8.64 11.41 5.38
CA ARG A 54 7.78 12.53 4.97
C ARG A 54 7.51 12.56 3.46
N LEU A 55 7.39 11.39 2.84
CA LEU A 55 7.04 11.27 1.43
C LEU A 55 5.56 11.63 1.22
N ARG A 56 5.26 12.24 0.08
CA ARG A 56 3.88 12.51 -0.32
C ARG A 56 3.31 11.28 -1.01
N PHE A 57 2.22 10.76 -0.48
CA PHE A 57 1.46 9.64 -1.05
C PHE A 57 -0.03 9.86 -0.84
N THR A 58 -0.86 9.18 -1.62
CA THR A 58 -2.32 9.20 -1.42
C THR A 58 -2.74 7.95 -0.64
N PRO A 59 -3.36 8.07 0.54
CA PRO A 59 -3.75 6.91 1.35
C PRO A 59 -4.63 5.90 0.61
N ILE A 60 -4.54 4.63 1.00
CA ILE A 60 -5.47 3.59 0.56
C ILE A 60 -6.81 3.77 1.28
N ASP A 61 -7.90 3.78 0.51
CA ASP A 61 -9.25 3.70 1.05
C ASP A 61 -9.63 2.23 1.30
N TRP A 62 -9.97 1.91 2.54
CA TRP A 62 -10.31 0.55 2.98
C TRP A 62 -11.81 0.36 3.24
N ASN A 63 -12.62 1.38 2.95
CA ASN A 63 -14.05 1.46 3.26
C ASN A 63 -14.92 0.62 2.31
#